data_AF-A0A0C9TEZ5-F1
#
_entry.id   AF-A0A0C9TEZ5-F1
#
_cell.length_a   1.000
_cell.length_b   1.000
_cell.length_c   1.000
_cell.angle_alpha   90.00
_cell.angle_beta   90.00
_cell.angle_gamma   90.00
#
_symmetry.space_group_name_H-M   'P 1'
#
loop_
_entity.id
_entity.type
_entity.pdbx_description
1 polymer ?
#
loop_
_entity_poly.entity_id
_entity_poly.type
_entity_poly.pdbx_seq_one_letter_code
_entity_poly.pdbx_strand_id
1 'polypeptide(L)'
;YIPGESPLSTWPVVVSMTVTYLAIVLGTREIMKDRAPLALKLTTPFRAHNLILSAGSLILMALIGEEVFLNWMKIGTYGSLCVPEAYTNRLELYMMLNYYFKYYEFIDTIFLALKKKPLSFLHVYHHSATAILAFVQLNGRATAASAT
;
A
#
# COMPACT_ATOMS: atom_id res chain seq x y z
N TYR A 1 15.54 -2.24 0.92
CA TYR A 1 14.97 -2.00 -0.42
C TYR A 1 16.12 -1.52 -1.31
N ILE A 2 16.28 -2.07 -2.53
CA ILE A 2 17.39 -1.66 -3.41
C ILE A 2 16.78 -0.97 -4.63
N PRO A 3 16.98 0.34 -4.82
CA PRO A 3 16.50 1.03 -6.03
C PRO A 3 17.07 0.35 -7.28
N GLY A 4 16.18 -0.14 -8.15
CA GLY A 4 16.55 -0.82 -9.40
C GLY A 4 16.71 -2.35 -9.34
N GLU A 5 16.95 -2.95 -8.17
CA GLU A 5 17.10 -4.42 -8.06
C GLU A 5 15.95 -5.12 -7.33
N SER A 6 15.30 -4.48 -6.35
CA SER A 6 14.15 -5.11 -5.70
C SER A 6 12.92 -5.13 -6.63
N PRO A 7 12.12 -6.21 -6.63
CA PRO A 7 10.88 -6.26 -7.41
C PRO A 7 9.97 -5.09 -6.99
N LEU A 8 9.33 -4.43 -7.96
CA LEU A 8 8.47 -3.24 -7.75
C LEU A 8 9.20 -1.94 -7.37
N SER A 9 10.51 -1.84 -7.65
CA SER A 9 11.35 -0.69 -7.29
C SER A 9 11.49 0.37 -8.39
N THR A 10 10.97 0.12 -9.59
CA THR A 10 11.14 1.02 -10.75
C THR A 10 9.83 1.69 -11.15
N TRP A 11 9.92 2.95 -11.59
CA TRP A 11 8.78 3.72 -12.11
C TRP A 11 7.93 2.98 -13.15
N PRO A 12 8.52 2.30 -14.16
CA PRO A 12 7.74 1.56 -15.16
C PRO A 12 6.89 0.44 -14.54
N VAL A 13 7.40 -0.22 -13.49
CA VAL A 13 6.69 -1.29 -12.81
C VAL A 13 5.55 -0.76 -11.96
N VAL A 14 5.74 0.37 -11.27
CA VAL A 14 4.65 0.99 -10.50
C VAL A 14 3.54 1.49 -11.42
N VAL A 15 3.90 2.17 -12.51
CA VAL A 15 2.94 2.64 -13.51
C VAL A 15 2.21 1.45 -14.15
N SER A 16 2.91 0.39 -14.56
CA SER A 16 2.27 -0.79 -15.14
C SER A 16 1.34 -1.49 -14.16
N MET A 17 1.70 -1.58 -12.88
CA MET A 17 0.85 -2.14 -11.83
C MET A 17 -0.40 -1.28 -11.59
N THR A 18 -0.28 0.05 -11.55
CA THR A 18 -1.43 0.95 -11.40
C THR A 18 -2.36 0.89 -12.60
N VAL A 19 -1.81 0.86 -13.83
CA VAL A 19 -2.62 0.71 -15.06
C VAL A 19 -3.32 -0.66 -15.08
N THR A 20 -2.60 -1.73 -14.73
CA THR A 20 -3.16 -3.08 -14.63
C THR A 20 -4.27 -3.14 -13.58
N TYR A 21 -4.07 -2.53 -12.42
CA TYR A 21 -5.08 -2.39 -11.38
C TYR A 21 -6.36 -1.72 -11.90
N LEU A 22 -6.23 -0.56 -12.57
CA LEU A 22 -7.37 0.15 -13.14
C LEU A 22 -8.07 -0.69 -14.22
N ALA A 23 -7.31 -1.36 -15.09
CA ALA A 23 -7.85 -2.24 -16.12
C ALA A 23 -8.63 -3.42 -15.51
N ILE A 24 -8.11 -4.04 -14.45
CA ILE A 24 -8.79 -5.13 -13.73
C ILE A 24 -10.08 -4.62 -13.08
N VAL A 25 -10.05 -3.48 -12.38
CA VAL A 25 -11.23 -2.94 -11.68
C VAL A 25 -12.32 -2.55 -12.68
N LEU A 26 -11.97 -1.84 -13.75
CA LEU A 26 -12.91 -1.44 -14.81
C LEU A 26 -13.41 -2.64 -15.61
N GLY A 27 -12.54 -3.57 -15.97
CA GLY A 27 -12.90 -4.79 -16.69
C GLY A 27 -13.80 -5.70 -15.86
N THR A 28 -13.49 -5.90 -14.57
CA THR A 28 -14.35 -6.65 -13.64
C THR A 28 -15.71 -5.98 -13.50
N ARG A 29 -15.75 -4.64 -13.42
CA ARG A 29 -17.02 -3.90 -13.37
C ARG A 29 -17.86 -4.12 -14.63
N GLU A 30 -17.24 -4.12 -15.82
CA GLU A 30 -17.94 -4.35 -17.09
C GLU A 30 -18.47 -5.78 -17.19
N ILE A 31 -17.63 -6.78 -16.93
CA ILE A 31 -18.01 -8.21 -16.96
C ILE A 31 -19.14 -8.50 -15.98
N MET A 32 -19.11 -7.85 -14.82
CA MET A 32 -20.13 -8.03 -13.80
C MET A 32 -21.47 -7.40 -14.18
N LYS A 33 -21.57 -6.45 -15.12
CA LYS A 33 -22.86 -5.83 -15.50
C LYS A 33 -23.90 -6.90 -15.87
N ASP A 34 -23.51 -7.85 -16.71
CA ASP A 34 -24.38 -8.90 -17.26
C ASP A 34 -24.45 -10.18 -16.40
N ARG A 35 -23.75 -10.23 -15.26
CA ARG A 35 -23.67 -11.43 -14.39
C ARG A 35 -24.43 -11.24 -13.08
N ALA A 36 -24.91 -12.35 -12.49
CA ALA A 36 -25.46 -12.33 -11.13
C ALA A 36 -24.37 -12.05 -10.09
N PRO A 37 -24.66 -11.31 -8.99
CA PRO A 37 -23.67 -10.99 -7.97
C PRO A 37 -23.15 -12.25 -7.28
N LEU A 38 -21.83 -12.43 -7.23
CA LEU A 38 -21.16 -13.57 -6.57
C LEU A 38 -21.10 -13.44 -5.04
N ALA A 39 -22.01 -12.65 -4.46
CA ALA A 39 -21.97 -12.19 -3.08
C ALA A 39 -21.97 -13.33 -2.06
N LEU A 40 -22.75 -14.39 -2.28
CA LEU A 40 -22.89 -15.50 -1.33
C LEU A 40 -21.63 -16.38 -1.23
N LYS A 41 -20.89 -16.55 -2.33
CA LYS A 41 -19.69 -17.40 -2.36
C LYS A 41 -18.43 -16.66 -1.91
N LEU A 42 -18.41 -15.34 -2.09
CA LEU A 42 -17.24 -14.50 -1.81
C LEU A 42 -17.28 -13.81 -0.43
N THR A 43 -18.34 -13.98 0.36
CA THR A 43 -18.45 -13.39 1.71
C THR A 43 -17.42 -13.92 2.70
N THR A 44 -17.20 -15.23 2.74
CA THR A 44 -16.20 -15.86 3.63
C THR A 44 -14.76 -15.42 3.31
N PRO A 45 -14.27 -15.53 2.06
CA PRO A 45 -12.92 -15.06 1.73
C PRO A 45 -12.78 -13.55 1.91
N PHE A 46 -13.82 -12.76 1.63
CA PHE A 46 -13.82 -11.31 1.88
C PHE A 46 -13.66 -10.96 3.36
N ARG A 47 -14.35 -11.68 4.26
CA ARG A 47 -14.19 -11.48 5.70
C ARG A 47 -12.78 -11.85 6.18
N ALA A 48 -12.23 -12.96 5.69
CA ALA A 48 -10.87 -13.38 6.02
C ALA A 48 -9.83 -12.36 5.51
N HIS A 49 -9.99 -11.89 4.27
CA HIS A 49 -9.14 -10.85 3.68
C HIS A 49 -9.15 -9.57 4.51
N ASN A 50 -10.34 -9.06 4.87
CA ASN A 50 -10.46 -7.85 5.67
C ASN A 50 -9.90 -8.00 7.09
N LEU A 51 -10.02 -9.20 7.68
CA LEU A 51 -9.41 -9.48 8.98
C LEU A 51 -7.88 -9.47 8.90
N ILE A 52 -7.30 -10.13 7.89
CA ILE A 52 -5.85 -10.14 7.64
C ILE A 52 -5.35 -8.72 7.38
N LEU A 53 -6.06 -7.96 6.54
CA LEU A 53 -5.71 -6.59 6.20
C LEU A 53 -5.74 -5.69 7.43
N SER A 54 -6.78 -5.80 8.26
CA SER A 54 -6.93 -5.00 9.48
C SER A 54 -5.86 -5.36 10.53
N ALA A 55 -5.64 -6.65 10.77
CA ALA A 55 -4.64 -7.12 11.72
C ALA A 55 -3.22 -6.75 11.26
N GLY A 56 -2.89 -6.96 9.99
CA GLY A 56 -1.60 -6.60 9.42
C GLY A 56 -1.35 -5.09 9.45
N SER A 57 -2.36 -4.28 9.12
CA SER A 57 -2.26 -2.82 9.19
C SER A 57 -2.06 -2.32 10.64
N LEU A 58 -2.74 -2.93 11.61
CA LEU A 58 -2.59 -2.58 13.02
C LEU A 58 -1.19 -2.94 13.54
N ILE A 59 -0.66 -4.11 13.17
CA ILE A 59 0.70 -4.53 13.53
C ILE A 59 1.73 -3.58 12.92
N LEU A 60 1.61 -3.27 11.63
CA LEU A 60 2.52 -2.34 10.95
C LEU A 60 2.45 -0.93 11.56
N MET A 61 1.24 -0.45 11.88
CA MET A 61 1.06 0.84 12.55
C MET A 61 1.75 0.86 13.91
N ALA A 62 1.63 -0.21 14.71
CA ALA A 62 2.29 -0.31 16.01
C ALA A 62 3.82 -0.31 15.88
N LEU A 63 4.37 -1.10 14.94
CA LEU A 63 5.82 -1.21 14.71
C LEU A 63 6.42 0.11 14.19
N ILE A 64 5.77 0.74 13.21
CA ILE A 64 6.20 2.06 12.71
C ILE A 64 6.06 3.11 13.81
N GLY A 65 4.95 3.09 14.55
CA GLY A 65 4.69 4.01 15.65
C GLY A 65 5.74 3.90 16.78
N GLU A 66 6.15 2.68 17.13
CA GLU A 66 7.19 2.44 18.13
C GLU A 66 8.54 3.05 17.69
N GLU A 67 9.01 2.74 16.48
CA GLU A 67 10.28 3.29 15.96
C GLU A 67 10.23 4.82 15.86
N VAL A 68 9.12 5.39 15.38
CA VAL A 68 8.94 6.85 15.28
C VAL A 68 8.92 7.50 16.66
N PHE A 69 8.23 6.89 17.63
CA PHE A 69 8.15 7.40 19.00
C PHE A 69 9.52 7.35 19.71
N LEU A 70 10.25 6.24 19.57
CA LEU A 70 11.60 6.11 20.12
C LEU A 70 12.57 7.09 19.50
N ASN A 71 12.50 7.31 18.19
CA ASN A 71 13.33 8.31 17.52
C ASN A 71 12.95 9.72 17.97
N TRP A 72 11.66 10.05 18.05
CA TRP A 72 11.20 11.34 18.60
C TRP A 72 11.78 11.58 20.00
N MET A 73 11.70 10.60 20.89
CA MET A 73 12.23 10.73 22.26
C MET A 73 13.75 10.96 22.32
N LYS A 74 14.51 10.46 21.34
CA LYS A 74 15.98 10.58 21.30
C LYS A 74 16.48 11.90 20.71
N ILE A 75 15.88 12.35 19.60
CA ILE A 75 16.40 13.47 18.78
C ILE A 75 15.45 14.68 18.75
N GLY A 76 14.32 14.60 19.44
CA GLY A 76 13.29 15.66 19.47
C GLY A 76 12.50 15.74 18.17
N THR A 77 11.53 16.66 18.11
CA THR A 77 10.64 16.89 16.95
C THR A 77 11.39 17.35 15.71
N TYR A 78 12.38 18.22 15.88
CA TYR A 78 13.17 18.75 14.76
C TYR A 78 14.11 17.68 14.20
N GLY A 79 14.72 16.88 15.08
CA GLY A 79 15.58 15.79 14.68
C GLY A 79 14.83 14.63 14.01
N SER A 80 13.62 14.29 14.48
CA SER A 80 12.83 13.20 13.87
C SER A 80 12.33 13.51 12.45
N LEU A 81 12.17 14.79 12.10
CA LEU A 81 11.70 15.22 10.78
C LEU A 81 12.83 15.56 9.81
N CYS A 82 13.87 16.25 10.29
CA CYS A 82 14.89 16.86 9.42
C CYS A 82 16.18 16.05 9.30
N VAL A 83 16.39 15.05 10.17
CA VAL A 83 17.68 14.35 10.23
C VAL A 83 17.58 12.97 9.57
N PRO A 84 18.51 12.61 8.65
CA PRO A 84 18.54 11.30 8.01
C PRO A 84 18.65 10.15 9.01
N GLU A 85 19.37 10.35 10.12
CA GLU A 85 19.52 9.35 11.19
C GLU A 85 18.20 8.96 11.89
N ALA A 86 17.11 9.73 11.72
CA ALA A 86 15.78 9.34 12.18
C ALA A 86 15.17 8.18 11.36
N TYR A 87 15.76 7.83 10.22
CA TYR A 87 15.37 6.68 9.40
C TYR A 87 16.27 5.49 9.70
N THR A 88 15.78 4.56 10.52
CA THR A 88 16.48 3.32 10.84
C THR A 88 16.25 2.27 9.75
N ASN A 89 17.19 1.33 9.60
CA ASN A 89 17.02 0.17 8.70
C ASN A 89 15.74 -0.63 9.02
N ARG A 90 15.30 -0.62 10.29
CA ARG A 90 14.04 -1.24 10.73
C ARG A 90 12.82 -0.50 10.20
N LEU A 91 12.82 0.83 10.30
CA LEU A 91 11.75 1.67 9.74
C LEU A 91 11.65 1.49 8.22
N GLU A 92 12.77 1.41 7.51
CA GLU A 92 12.78 1.13 6.07
C GLU A 92 12.11 -0.21 5.75
N LEU A 93 12.43 -1.27 6.50
CA LEU A 93 11.80 -2.57 6.33
C LEU A 93 10.29 -2.50 6.59
N TYR A 94 9.85 -1.79 7.63
CA TYR A 94 8.42 -1.61 7.92
C TYR A 94 7.70 -0.82 6.82
N MET A 95 8.34 0.20 6.25
CA MET A 95 7.79 0.93 5.11
C MET A 95 7.73 0.09 3.85
N MET A 96 8.71 -0.78 3.60
CA MET A 96 8.68 -1.74 2.51
C MET A 96 7.52 -2.74 2.67
N LEU A 97 7.31 -3.26 3.89
CA LEU A 97 6.15 -4.11 4.18
C LEU A 97 4.83 -3.35 3.99
N ASN A 98 4.74 -2.11 4.47
CA ASN A 98 3.55 -1.26 4.26
C ASN A 98 3.27 -1.03 2.77
N TYR A 99 4.30 -0.81 1.94
CA TYR A 99 4.16 -0.71 0.50
C TYR A 99 3.55 -1.96 -0.14
N TYR A 100 3.99 -3.16 0.27
CA TYR A 100 3.37 -4.40 -0.20
C TYR A 100 1.93 -4.57 0.28
N PHE A 101 1.63 -4.15 1.51
CA PHE A 101 0.25 -4.13 2.01
C PHE A 101 -0.67 -3.24 1.16
N LYS A 102 -0.17 -2.12 0.61
CA LYS A 102 -0.96 -1.26 -0.30
C LYS A 102 -1.37 -1.96 -1.59
N TYR A 103 -0.53 -2.84 -2.14
CA TYR A 103 -0.94 -3.69 -3.26
C TYR A 103 -1.94 -4.76 -2.84
N TYR A 104 -1.83 -5.29 -1.63
CA TYR A 104 -2.80 -6.23 -1.10
C TYR A 104 -4.19 -5.61 -0.94
N GLU A 105 -4.28 -4.31 -0.60
CA GLU A 105 -5.55 -3.55 -0.56
C GLU A 105 -6.27 -3.49 -1.92
N PHE A 106 -5.56 -3.62 -3.04
CA PHE A 106 -6.20 -3.63 -4.36
C PHE A 106 -7.18 -4.80 -4.51
N ILE A 107 -6.92 -5.91 -3.83
CA ILE A 107 -7.77 -7.11 -3.84
C ILE A 107 -9.14 -6.80 -3.22
N ASP A 108 -9.22 -5.94 -2.20
CA ASP A 108 -10.50 -5.51 -1.60
C ASP A 108 -11.41 -4.86 -2.66
N THR A 109 -10.84 -3.99 -3.50
CA THR A 109 -11.58 -3.32 -4.58
C THR A 109 -12.07 -4.31 -5.65
N ILE A 110 -11.31 -5.38 -5.92
CA ILE A 110 -11.72 -6.46 -6.82
C ILE A 110 -12.89 -7.24 -6.22
N PHE A 111 -12.82 -7.58 -4.92
CA PHE A 111 -13.93 -8.24 -4.24
C PHE A 111 -15.20 -7.38 -4.21
N LEU A 112 -15.05 -6.07 -3.99
CA LEU A 112 -16.18 -5.13 -4.05
C LEU A 112 -16.79 -5.07 -5.46
N ALA A 113 -15.98 -5.04 -6.51
CA ALA A 113 -16.43 -5.12 -7.90
C ALA A 113 -17.20 -6.43 -8.19
N LEU A 114 -16.65 -7.57 -7.78
CA LEU A 114 -17.29 -8.89 -7.93
C LEU A 114 -18.59 -9.05 -7.12
N LYS A 115 -18.74 -8.29 -6.03
CA LYS A 115 -19.96 -8.27 -5.21
C LYS A 115 -20.98 -7.24 -5.68
N LYS A 116 -20.73 -6.53 -6.78
CA LYS A 116 -21.54 -5.39 -7.26
C LYS A 116 -21.79 -4.34 -6.18
N LYS A 117 -20.84 -4.15 -5.27
CA LYS A 117 -20.92 -3.05 -4.29
C LYS A 117 -20.51 -1.74 -4.96
N PRO A 118 -21.12 -0.60 -4.58
CA PRO A 118 -20.79 0.68 -5.18
C PRO A 118 -19.33 1.05 -4.86
N LEU A 119 -18.48 1.03 -5.88
CA LEU A 119 -17.13 1.59 -5.82
C LEU A 119 -17.21 3.07 -6.16
N SER A 120 -16.94 3.93 -5.18
CA SER A 120 -16.83 5.37 -5.42
C SER A 120 -15.54 5.67 -6.19
N PHE A 121 -15.56 6.75 -6.99
CA PHE A 121 -14.35 7.26 -7.64
C PHE A 121 -13.24 7.53 -6.61
N LEU A 122 -13.61 8.10 -5.47
CA LEU A 122 -12.68 8.43 -4.40
C LEU A 122 -11.95 7.18 -3.87
N HIS A 123 -12.63 6.03 -3.75
CA HIS A 123 -12.00 4.80 -3.25
C HIS A 123 -10.91 4.30 -4.20
N VAL A 124 -11.20 4.20 -5.51
CA VAL A 124 -10.23 3.75 -6.52
C VAL A 124 -9.07 4.75 -6.64
N TYR A 125 -9.37 6.06 -6.62
CA TYR A 125 -8.36 7.11 -6.62
C TYR A 125 -7.47 7.04 -5.38
N HIS A 126 -8.06 6.88 -4.19
CA HIS A 126 -7.32 6.82 -2.93
C HIS A 126 -6.37 5.61 -2.88
N HIS A 127 -6.83 4.41 -3.25
CA HIS A 127 -5.97 3.23 -3.25
C HIS A 127 -4.81 3.36 -4.26
N SER A 128 -5.09 3.84 -5.47
CA SER A 128 -4.02 4.07 -6.45
C SER A 128 -3.03 5.17 -6.02
N ALA A 129 -3.52 6.30 -5.51
CA ALA A 129 -2.69 7.39 -5.04
C ALA A 129 -1.81 7.00 -3.84
N THR A 130 -2.34 6.28 -2.87
CA THR A 130 -1.58 5.85 -1.69
C THR A 130 -0.49 4.83 -2.02
N ALA A 131 -0.70 3.95 -3.00
CA ALA A 131 0.34 3.04 -3.48
C ALA A 131 1.50 3.80 -4.17
N ILE A 132 1.18 4.79 -5.02
CA ILE A 132 2.18 5.65 -5.66
C ILE A 132 2.93 6.47 -4.60
N LEU A 133 2.21 7.01 -3.61
CA LEU A 133 2.82 7.78 -2.53
C LEU A 133 3.82 6.95 -1.72
N ALA A 134 3.46 5.70 -1.38
CA ALA A 134 4.35 4.77 -0.67
C ALA A 134 5.60 4.45 -1.50
N PHE A 135 5.47 4.30 -2.82
CA PHE A 135 6.61 4.16 -3.72
C PHE A 135 7.52 5.40 -3.70
N VAL A 136 6.94 6.60 -3.83
CA VAL A 136 7.70 7.86 -3.82
C VAL A 136 8.41 8.04 -2.48
N GLN A 137 7.81 7.67 -1.36
CA GLN A 137 8.43 7.73 -0.04
C GLN A 137 9.65 6.82 0.08
N LEU A 138 9.56 5.58 -0.41
CA LEU A 138 10.69 4.64 -0.41
C LEU A 138 11.81 5.08 -1.35
N ASN A 139 11.46 5.51 -2.57
CA ASN A 139 12.43 5.91 -3.57
C ASN A 139 13.08 7.28 -3.27
N GLY A 140 12.34 8.20 -2.66
CA GLY A 140 12.85 9.50 -2.21
C GLY A 140 13.95 9.36 -1.15
N ARG A 141 13.87 8.32 -0.30
CA ARG A 141 14.93 7.99 0.66
C ARG A 141 16.12 7.30 0.01
N ALA A 142 15.88 6.35 -0.90
CA ALA A 142 16.95 5.74 -1.70
C ALA A 142 17.82 6.82 -2.40
N THR A 143 17.18 7.83 -2.98
CA THR A 143 17.87 8.94 -3.65
C THR A 143 18.65 9.83 -2.67
N ALA A 144 18.12 10.08 -1.47
CA ALA A 144 18.80 10.87 -0.45
C ALA A 144 19.98 10.12 0.20
N ALA A 145 19.87 8.79 0.36
CA ALA A 145 20.92 7.95 0.92
C ALA A 145 22.03 7.60 -0.10
N SER A 146 21.74 7.63 -1.40
CA SER A 146 22.74 7.44 -2.47
C SER A 146 23.54 8.71 -2.79
N ALA A 147 23.17 9.85 -2.22
CA ALA A 147 23.83 11.13 -2.41
C ALA A 147 24.94 11.42 -1.38
N THR A 148 25.21 10.45 -0.48
CA THR A 148 26.34 10.43 0.47
C THR A 148 27.24 9.25 0.15
#